data_AF-A0A3D4UFP5-F1
#
_entry.id   AF-A0A3D4UFP5-F1
#
_cell.length_a   1.000
_cell.length_b   1.000
_cell.length_c   1.000
_cell.angle_alpha   90.00
_cell.angle_beta   90.00
_cell.angle_gamma   90.00
#
_symmetry.space_group_name_H-M   'P 1'
#
loop_
_entity.id
_entity.type
_entity.pdbx_description
1 polymer ?
#
loop_
_entity_poly.entity_id
_entity_poly.type
_entity_poly.pdbx_seq_one_letter_code
_entity_poly.pdbx_strand_id
1 'polypeptide(L)'
;AQQAHVRENGQIPGLRPDAKSQVTVEYDHRKPVRVDTVVISTQHDKSWNEKQDQLKREVIEHIIKPVLGEWWNPGIKVHVNPTGRFPRCG
;
A
#
# COMPACT_ATOMS: atom_id res chain seq x y z
N ALA A 1 -1.46 11.54 0.82
CA ALA A 1 -2.70 12.02 1.45
C ALA A 1 -3.29 10.98 2.41
N GLN A 2 -3.67 9.77 1.97
CA GLN A 2 -4.28 8.77 2.87
C GLN A 2 -3.33 8.13 3.90
N GLN A 3 -2.09 7.85 3.51
CA GLN A 3 -1.11 7.24 4.41
C GLN A 3 -0.71 8.15 5.58
N ALA A 4 -0.66 9.46 5.35
CA ALA A 4 -0.45 10.44 6.42
C ALA A 4 -1.61 10.40 7.42
N HIS A 5 -2.84 10.27 6.94
CA HIS A 5 -4.04 10.18 7.76
C HIS A 5 -4.06 8.91 8.63
N VAL A 6 -3.73 7.73 8.06
CA VAL A 6 -3.61 6.47 8.81
C VAL A 6 -2.52 6.53 9.88
N ARG A 7 -1.42 7.23 9.58
CA ARG A 7 -0.32 7.46 10.54
C ARG A 7 -0.71 8.44 11.65
N GLU A 8 -1.36 9.55 11.30
CA GLU A 8 -1.80 10.59 12.22
C GLU A 8 -2.92 10.10 13.14
N ASN A 9 -3.81 9.25 12.61
CA ASN A 9 -4.83 8.54 13.40
C ASN A 9 -4.24 7.38 14.22
N GLY A 10 -2.95 7.06 14.06
CA GLY A 10 -2.29 5.98 14.81
C GLY A 10 -2.81 4.57 14.48
N GLN A 11 -3.53 4.38 13.37
CA GLN A 11 -4.15 3.10 13.01
C GLN A 11 -3.10 2.01 12.77
N ILE A 12 -1.94 2.38 12.20
CA ILE A 12 -0.81 1.47 12.00
C ILE A 12 0.42 2.04 12.73
N PRO A 13 0.62 1.71 14.01
CA PRO A 13 1.72 2.23 14.81
C PRO A 13 3.06 1.71 14.29
N GLY A 14 4.02 2.59 14.03
CA GLY A 14 5.34 2.21 13.51
C GLY A 14 5.52 2.38 11.99
N LEU A 15 4.52 2.91 11.27
CA LEU A 15 4.73 3.42 9.91
C LEU A 15 5.56 4.70 9.93
N ARG A 16 6.53 4.78 9.02
CA ARG A 16 7.35 5.97 8.81
C ARG A 16 6.76 6.85 7.70
N PRO A 17 7.10 8.15 7.65
CA PRO A 17 6.56 9.06 6.64
C PRO A 17 7.02 8.75 5.22
N ASP A 18 8.14 8.02 5.05
CA ASP A 18 8.67 7.65 3.74
C ASP A 18 7.96 6.41 3.18
N ALA A 19 7.17 6.65 2.14
CA ALA A 19 6.45 5.60 1.45
C ALA A 19 6.23 5.92 -0.02
N LYS A 20 6.22 4.87 -0.82
CA LYS A 20 6.08 4.90 -2.27
C LYS A 20 4.94 4.00 -2.66
N SER A 21 4.02 4.52 -3.46
CA SER A 21 2.92 3.78 -4.05
C SER A 21 3.02 3.84 -5.56
N GLN A 22 2.86 2.70 -6.22
CA GLN A 22 2.81 2.57 -7.66
C GLN A 22 1.55 1.80 -8.01
N VAL A 23 0.79 2.30 -8.99
CA VAL A 23 -0.44 1.67 -9.46
C VAL A 23 -0.33 1.47 -10.97
N THR A 24 -0.55 0.25 -11.40
CA THR A 24 -0.63 -0.13 -12.81
C THR A 24 -2.10 -0.20 -13.19
N VAL A 25 -2.49 0.66 -14.13
CA VAL A 25 -3.86 0.73 -14.65
C VAL A 25 -3.83 0.22 -16.08
N GLU A 26 -4.73 -0.69 -16.41
CA GLU A 26 -4.95 -1.17 -17.76
C GLU A 26 -5.88 -0.20 -18.51
N TYR A 27 -5.48 0.18 -19.70
CA TYR A 27 -6.21 1.09 -20.57
C TYR A 27 -6.65 0.35 -21.83
N ASP A 28 -7.92 0.51 -22.18
CA ASP A 28 -8.46 0.11 -23.48
C ASP A 28 -8.65 1.38 -24.31
N HIS A 29 -7.87 1.46 -25.39
CA HIS A 29 -7.68 2.64 -26.24
C HIS A 29 -7.24 3.90 -25.48
N ARG A 30 -8.17 4.60 -24.82
CA ARG A 30 -7.94 5.82 -24.03
C ARG A 30 -8.74 5.85 -22.73
N LYS A 31 -9.42 4.76 -22.39
CA LYS A 31 -10.24 4.66 -21.19
C LYS A 31 -9.57 3.72 -20.19
N PRO A 32 -9.35 4.15 -18.94
CA PRO A 32 -8.90 3.23 -17.89
C PRO A 32 -10.02 2.22 -17.65
N VAL A 33 -9.70 0.94 -17.82
CA VAL A 33 -10.68 -0.15 -17.72
C VAL A 33 -10.65 -0.77 -16.33
N ARG A 34 -9.44 -1.01 -15.81
CA ARG A 34 -9.24 -1.59 -14.48
C ARG A 34 -7.84 -1.32 -13.96
N VAL A 35 -7.69 -1.46 -12.66
CA VAL A 35 -6.38 -1.55 -12.02
C VAL A 35 -5.90 -3.00 -12.11
N ASP A 36 -4.68 -3.22 -12.59
CA ASP A 36 -4.09 -4.56 -12.69
C ASP A 36 -3.26 -4.88 -11.45
N THR A 37 -2.32 -4.01 -11.11
CA THR A 37 -1.34 -4.22 -10.06
C THR A 37 -1.14 -2.97 -9.20
N VAL A 38 -1.12 -3.12 -7.88
CA VAL A 38 -0.84 -2.07 -6.92
C VAL A 38 0.37 -2.49 -6.10
N VAL A 39 1.42 -1.67 -6.11
CA VAL A 39 2.63 -1.86 -5.32
C VAL A 39 2.71 -0.75 -4.29
N ILE A 40 2.77 -1.10 -3.00
CA ILE A 40 3.02 -0.16 -1.91
C ILE A 40 4.29 -0.59 -1.19
N SER A 41 5.21 0.36 -1.06
CA SER A 41 6.45 0.21 -0.32
C SER A 41 6.48 1.27 0.77
N THR A 42 6.39 0.85 2.02
CA THR A 42 6.42 1.78 3.16
C THR A 42 7.52 1.41 4.13
N GLN A 43 8.26 2.43 4.59
CA GLN A 43 9.13 2.24 5.73
C GLN A 43 8.27 1.96 6.98
N HIS A 44 8.74 1.02 7.80
CA HIS A 44 8.09 0.59 9.02
C HIS A 44 9.14 0.26 10.08
N ASP A 45 8.70 0.21 11.34
CA ASP A 45 9.55 -0.19 12.44
C ASP A 45 9.84 -1.70 12.42
N LYS A 46 10.91 -2.14 13.09
CA LYS A 46 11.33 -3.55 13.13
C LYS A 46 10.25 -4.46 13.72
N SER A 47 9.35 -3.92 14.53
CA SER A 47 8.19 -4.63 15.07
C SER A 47 7.27 -5.24 13.99
N TRP A 48 7.27 -4.67 12.78
CA TRP A 48 6.49 -5.18 11.65
C TRP A 48 7.24 -6.18 10.78
N ASN A 49 8.55 -6.37 10.96
CA ASN A 49 9.33 -7.32 10.15
C ASN A 49 8.80 -8.75 10.26
N GLU A 50 8.34 -9.15 11.45
CA GLU A 50 7.75 -10.47 11.70
C GLU A 50 6.24 -10.51 11.41
N LYS A 51 5.63 -9.35 11.14
CA LYS A 51 4.18 -9.16 10.94
C LYS A 51 3.85 -8.56 9.56
N GLN A 52 4.64 -8.88 8.54
CA GLN A 52 4.42 -8.35 7.18
C GLN A 52 3.04 -8.72 6.63
N ASP A 53 2.53 -9.91 6.94
CA ASP A 53 1.18 -10.32 6.52
C ASP A 53 0.08 -9.48 7.15
N GLN A 54 0.24 -9.13 8.43
CA GLN A 54 -0.71 -8.26 9.13
C GLN A 54 -0.61 -6.84 8.58
N LEU A 55 0.61 -6.32 8.40
CA LEU A 55 0.84 -5.00 7.78
C LEU A 55 0.18 -4.93 6.40
N LYS A 56 0.33 -5.98 5.59
CA LYS A 56 -0.28 -6.07 4.26
C LYS A 56 -1.80 -5.96 4.34
N ARG A 57 -2.46 -6.66 5.26
CA ARG A 57 -3.90 -6.57 5.46
C ARG A 57 -4.33 -5.18 5.90
N GLU A 58 -3.66 -4.60 6.88
CA GLU A 58 -3.94 -3.25 7.38
C GLU A 58 -3.81 -2.20 6.27
N VAL A 59 -2.74 -2.26 5.47
CA VAL A 59 -2.53 -1.38 4.32
C VAL A 59 -3.63 -1.58 3.27
N ILE A 60 -4.04 -2.82 3.00
CA ILE A 60 -5.12 -3.08 2.04
C ILE A 60 -6.43 -2.47 2.53
N GLU A 61 -6.82 -2.73 3.79
CA GLU A 61 -8.09 -2.28 4.35
C GLU A 61 -8.15 -0.78 4.57
N HIS A 62 -7.09 -0.17 5.11
CA HIS A 62 -7.09 1.23 5.54
C HIS A 62 -6.53 2.20 4.50
N ILE A 63 -5.75 1.71 3.52
CA ILE A 63 -5.16 2.56 2.47
C ILE A 63 -5.73 2.20 1.11
N ILE A 64 -5.61 0.95 0.67
CA ILE A 64 -5.93 0.58 -0.72
C ILE A 64 -7.43 0.59 -0.99
N LYS A 65 -8.24 -0.06 -0.14
CA LYS A 65 -9.69 -0.08 -0.27
C LYS A 65 -10.32 1.32 -0.29
N PRO A 66 -10.04 2.24 0.65
CA PRO A 66 -10.62 3.58 0.60
C PRO A 66 -10.08 4.44 -0.55
N VAL A 67 -8.85 4.19 -1.03
CA VAL A 67 -8.29 4.93 -2.17
C VAL A 67 -8.87 4.46 -3.51
N LEU A 68 -9.02 3.15 -3.70
CA LEU A 68 -9.59 2.60 -4.93
C LEU A 68 -11.11 2.69 -4.94
N GLY A 69 -11.77 2.58 -3.79
CA GLY A 69 -13.22 2.66 -3.67
C GLY A 69 -13.91 1.70 -4.64
N GLU A 70 -14.64 2.26 -5.60
CA GLU A 70 -15.37 1.52 -6.64
C GLU A 70 -14.46 0.84 -7.69
N TRP A 71 -13.19 1.26 -7.79
CA TRP A 71 -12.19 0.63 -8.65
C TRP A 71 -11.55 -0.61 -8.03
N TRP A 72 -11.83 -0.90 -6.75
CA TRP A 72 -11.30 -2.09 -6.09
C TRP A 72 -11.95 -3.35 -6.66
N ASN A 73 -11.11 -4.30 -7.08
CA ASN A 73 -11.54 -5.61 -7.55
C ASN A 73 -10.71 -6.70 -6.87
N PRO A 74 -11.31 -7.81 -6.42
CA PRO A 74 -10.57 -8.95 -5.86
C PRO A 74 -9.50 -9.54 -6.80
N GLY A 75 -9.56 -9.24 -8.11
CA GLY A 75 -8.53 -9.62 -9.08
C GLY A 75 -7.26 -8.75 -9.08
N ILE A 76 -7.22 -7.64 -8.34
CA ILE A 76 -6.06 -6.72 -8.33
C ILE A 76 -4.88 -7.37 -7.60
N LYS A 77 -3.71 -7.38 -8.24
CA LYS A 77 -2.48 -7.87 -7.61
C LYS A 77 -1.92 -6.81 -6.67
N VAL A 78 -2.03 -7.04 -5.36
CA VAL A 78 -1.45 -6.15 -4.35
C VAL A 78 -0.11 -6.69 -3.83
N HIS A 79 0.95 -5.90 -4.04
CA HIS A 79 2.28 -6.12 -3.49
C HIS A 79 2.58 -5.09 -2.41
N VAL A 80 2.74 -5.54 -1.17
CA VAL A 80 3.19 -4.69 -0.06
C VAL A 80 4.61 -5.11 0.31
N ASN A 81 5.55 -4.17 0.26
CA ASN A 81 6.98 -4.38 0.54
C ASN A 81 7.61 -5.62 -0.14
N PRO A 82 7.48 -5.80 -1.47
CA PRO A 82 7.94 -7.01 -2.16
C PRO A 82 9.46 -7.24 -2.04
N THR A 83 10.25 -6.20 -1.76
CA THR A 83 11.72 -6.29 -1.66
C THR A 83 12.24 -6.74 -0.29
N GLY A 84 11.41 -6.81 0.76
CA GLY A 84 11.84 -7.25 2.10
C GLY A 84 12.88 -6.33 2.75
N ARG A 85 12.52 -5.71 3.89
CA ARG A 85 13.31 -4.67 4.59
C ARG A 85 13.70 -3.50 3.69
N PHE A 86 12.93 -2.42 3.72
CA PHE A 86 13.40 -1.12 3.25
C PHE A 86 14.44 -0.60 4.28
N PRO A 87 15.76 -0.67 4.00
CA PRO A 87 16.75 -0.19 4.95
C PRO A 87 16.66 1.34 4.97
N ARG A 88 17.02 1.94 6.11
CA ARG A 88 17.22 3.40 6.18
C ARG A 88 18.21 3.80 5.09
N CYS A 89 17.77 4.55 4.08
CA CYS A 89 18.70 5.42 3.35
C CYS A 89 19.07 6.54 4.32
N GLY A 90 20.37 6.62 4.64
CA GLY A 90 20.98 7.79 5.25
C GLY A 90 21.12 8.93 4.24
#